data_AF-A0A966SVC3-F1
#
_entry.id   AF-A0A966SVC3-F1
#
_cell.length_a   1.000
_cell.length_b   1.000
_cell.length_c   1.000
_cell.angle_alpha   90.00
_cell.angle_beta   90.00
_cell.angle_gamma   90.00
#
_symmetry.space_group_name_H-M   'P 1'
#
loop_
_entity.id
_entity.type
_entity.pdbx_description
1 polymer ?
#
loop_
_entity_poly.entity_id
_entity_poly.type
_entity_poly.pdbx_seq_one_letter_code
_entity_poly.pdbx_strand_id
1 'polypeptide(L)'
;MTPYTPKPFPTVDGAVQHRAFIWSSIGTKIILAITGIGLALFLPIHLAGNLLLFAGAESFNRYAHKLISIPVLVPIVEIGLLALFIIHSAKAVLNYLSNSKA
;
A
#
# COMPACT_ATOMS: atom_id res chain seq x y z
N MET A 1 -66.03 -6.90 -14.48
CA MET A 1 -64.88 -7.61 -13.88
C MET A 1 -63.73 -7.52 -14.87
N THR A 2 -62.84 -6.54 -14.71
CA THR A 2 -61.71 -6.37 -15.64
C THR A 2 -60.62 -7.39 -15.29
N PRO A 3 -60.04 -8.10 -16.27
CA PRO A 3 -58.96 -9.05 -15.99
C PRO A 3 -57.80 -8.35 -15.27
N TYR A 4 -57.35 -8.93 -14.15
CA TYR A 4 -56.14 -8.48 -13.47
C TYR A 4 -54.93 -8.91 -14.31
N THR A 5 -54.22 -7.95 -14.89
CA THR A 5 -52.92 -8.19 -15.51
C THR A 5 -51.83 -7.95 -14.47
N PRO A 6 -51.07 -8.98 -14.07
CA PRO A 6 -49.96 -8.79 -13.15
C PRO A 6 -48.88 -7.92 -13.81
N LYS A 7 -48.37 -6.95 -13.07
CA LYS A 7 -47.22 -6.15 -13.51
C LYS A 7 -45.98 -7.06 -13.55
N PRO A 8 -45.12 -6.97 -14.58
CA PRO A 8 -43.89 -7.76 -14.65
C PRO A 8 -43.01 -7.52 -13.41
N PHE A 9 -42.42 -8.58 -12.87
CA PHE A 9 -41.39 -8.42 -11.84
C PHE A 9 -40.16 -7.74 -12.45
N PRO A 10 -39.52 -6.80 -11.74
CA PRO A 10 -38.26 -6.23 -12.20
C PRO A 10 -37.24 -7.35 -12.41
N THR A 11 -36.78 -7.54 -13.64
CA THR A 11 -35.65 -8.41 -13.93
C THR A 11 -34.42 -7.74 -13.34
N VAL A 12 -33.66 -8.49 -12.53
CA VAL A 12 -32.40 -8.00 -11.97
C VAL A 12 -31.35 -8.04 -13.08
N ASP A 13 -31.53 -7.23 -14.14
CA ASP A 13 -30.52 -7.00 -15.18
C ASP A 13 -29.51 -5.96 -14.69
N GLY A 14 -28.98 -6.21 -13.49
CA GLY A 14 -27.83 -5.49 -12.95
C GLY A 14 -26.63 -6.37 -13.17
N ALA A 15 -25.90 -6.17 -14.27
CA ALA A 15 -24.58 -6.76 -14.44
C ALA A 15 -23.80 -6.52 -13.14
N VAL A 16 -23.49 -7.59 -12.40
CA VAL A 16 -22.66 -7.50 -11.21
C VAL A 16 -21.32 -6.97 -11.68
N GLN A 17 -21.10 -5.67 -11.50
CA GLN A 17 -19.86 -5.01 -11.83
C GLN A 17 -18.79 -5.59 -10.89
N HIS A 18 -18.06 -6.61 -11.35
CA HIS A 18 -16.90 -7.14 -10.65
C HIS A 18 -15.81 -6.06 -10.67
N ARG A 19 -15.92 -5.09 -9.76
CA ARG A 19 -14.85 -4.14 -9.50
C ARG A 19 -13.64 -4.96 -9.04
N ALA A 20 -12.52 -4.83 -9.75
CA ALA A 20 -11.30 -5.53 -9.39
C ALA A 20 -10.96 -5.29 -7.91
N PHE A 21 -10.55 -6.34 -7.19
CA PHE A 21 -10.40 -6.36 -5.73
C PHE A 21 -9.58 -5.18 -5.18
N ILE A 22 -8.55 -4.76 -5.90
CA ILE A 22 -7.67 -3.62 -5.57
C ILE A 22 -8.38 -2.25 -5.53
N TRP A 23 -9.57 -2.14 -6.14
CA TRP A 23 -10.43 -0.96 -6.18
C TRP A 23 -11.63 -1.07 -5.24
N SER A 24 -11.78 -2.19 -4.53
CA SER A 24 -12.79 -2.32 -3.50
C SER A 24 -12.40 -1.54 -2.24
N SER A 25 -13.39 -1.16 -1.43
CA SER A 25 -13.16 -0.48 -0.16
C SER A 25 -12.36 -1.35 0.81
N ILE A 26 -12.58 -2.68 0.79
CA ILE A 26 -11.84 -3.63 1.63
C ILE A 26 -10.39 -3.80 1.13
N GLY A 27 -10.19 -4.01 -0.17
CA GLY A 27 -8.87 -4.18 -0.75
C GLY A 27 -8.00 -2.94 -0.60
N THR A 28 -8.59 -1.75 -0.70
CA THR A 28 -7.89 -0.47 -0.46
C THR A 28 -7.35 -0.38 0.96
N LYS A 29 -8.17 -0.71 1.97
CA LYS A 29 -7.74 -0.71 3.37
C LYS A 29 -6.61 -1.70 3.64
N ILE A 30 -6.72 -2.91 3.09
CA ILE A 30 -5.70 -3.96 3.22
C ILE A 30 -4.38 -3.50 2.60
N ILE A 31 -4.41 -2.97 1.37
CA ILE A 31 -3.20 -2.46 0.69
C ILE A 31 -2.56 -1.34 1.51
N LEU A 32 -3.35 -0.37 1.99
CA LEU A 32 -2.83 0.74 2.81
C LEU A 32 -2.20 0.25 4.12
N ALA A 33 -2.83 -0.71 4.80
CA ALA A 33 -2.32 -1.26 6.05
C ALA A 33 -0.99 -2.00 5.84
N ILE A 34 -0.92 -2.91 4.86
CA ILE A 34 0.28 -3.71 4.59
C ILE A 34 1.44 -2.80 4.16
N THR A 35 1.18 -1.89 3.21
CA THR A 35 2.22 -0.98 2.72
C THR A 35 2.68 0.00 3.80
N GLY A 36 1.76 0.51 4.61
CA GLY A 36 2.07 1.40 5.73
C GLY A 36 2.88 0.72 6.82
N ILE A 37 2.54 -0.52 7.20
CA ILE A 37 3.33 -1.30 8.16
C ILE A 37 4.75 -1.56 7.63
N GLY A 38 4.90 -1.89 6.35
CA GLY A 38 6.22 -2.08 5.74
C GLY A 38 7.10 -0.83 5.86
N LEU A 39 6.56 0.34 5.53
CA LEU A 39 7.27 1.62 5.66
C LEU A 39 7.55 1.98 7.12
N ALA A 40 6.59 1.74 8.02
CA ALA A 40 6.71 2.03 9.45
C ALA A 40 7.76 1.15 10.13
N LEU A 41 7.93 -0.10 9.71
CA LEU A 41 8.98 -0.99 10.22
C LEU A 41 10.36 -0.62 9.68
N PHE A 42 10.43 -0.19 8.41
CA PHE A 42 11.70 0.24 7.82
C PHE A 42 12.23 1.53 8.45
N LEU A 43 11.36 2.49 8.75
CA LEU A 43 11.74 3.80 9.28
C LEU A 43 12.65 3.76 10.52
N PRO A 44 12.34 3.04 11.62
CA PRO A 44 13.21 2.98 12.80
C PRO A 44 14.53 2.28 12.52
N ILE A 45 14.55 1.24 11.67
CA ILE A 45 15.78 0.54 11.26
C ILE A 45 16.69 1.49 10.49
N HIS A 46 16.11 2.21 9.53
CA HIS A 46 16.83 3.20 8.72
C HIS A 46 17.36 4.33 9.60
N LEU A 47 16.54 4.86 10.50
CA LEU A 47 16.96 5.89 11.43
C LEU A 47 18.09 5.40 12.34
N ALA A 48 17.99 4.19 12.90
CA ALA A 48 19.04 3.61 13.74
C ALA A 48 20.38 3.49 12.99
N GLY A 49 20.36 3.07 11.72
CA GLY A 49 21.55 3.07 10.86
C GLY A 49 22.15 4.46 10.66
N ASN A 50 21.31 5.49 10.46
CA ASN A 50 21.76 6.87 10.34
C ASN A 50 22.29 7.44 11.67
N LEU A 51 21.73 7.05 12.81
CA LEU A 51 22.21 7.49 14.13
C LEU A 51 23.65 7.03 14.41
N LEU A 52 24.14 5.98 13.74
CA LEU A 52 25.55 5.59 13.82
C LEU A 52 26.51 6.68 13.34
N LEU A 53 26.05 7.66 12.55
CA LEU A 53 26.85 8.84 12.20
C LEU A 53 27.28 9.62 13.44
N PHE A 54 26.44 9.69 14.47
CA PHE A 54 26.77 10.34 15.74
C PHE A 54 27.74 9.51 16.61
N ALA A 55 27.87 8.21 16.33
CA ALA A 55 28.82 7.32 16.99
C ALA A 55 30.21 7.28 16.30
N GLY A 56 30.41 8.13 15.28
CA GLY A 56 31.67 8.27 14.55
C GLY A 56 31.71 7.53 13.21
N ALA A 57 32.57 8.03 12.31
CA ALA A 57 32.68 7.54 10.93
C ALA A 57 33.01 6.05 10.83
N GLU A 58 33.81 5.51 11.76
CA GLU A 58 34.17 4.10 11.77
C GLU A 58 32.96 3.18 12.01
N SER A 59 32.09 3.54 12.96
CA SER A 59 30.87 2.80 13.29
C SER A 59 29.89 2.77 12.12
N PHE A 60 29.70 3.92 11.47
CA PHE A 60 28.87 4.03 10.28
C PHE A 60 29.44 3.22 9.11
N ASN A 61 30.72 3.39 8.78
CA ASN A 61 31.35 2.71 7.65
C ASN A 61 31.36 1.20 7.81
N ARG A 62 31.59 0.69 9.03
CA ARG A 62 31.50 -0.75 9.32
C ARG A 62 30.09 -1.29 9.13
N TYR A 63 29.07 -0.54 9.54
CA TYR A 63 27.67 -0.92 9.31
C TYR A 63 27.33 -0.91 7.81
N ALA A 64 27.70 0.15 7.09
CA ALA A 64 27.50 0.26 5.66
C ALA A 64 28.18 -0.88 4.89
N HIS A 65 29.44 -1.19 5.21
CA HIS A 65 30.17 -2.31 4.61
C HIS A 65 29.48 -3.66 4.84
N LYS A 66 28.96 -3.92 6.04
CA LYS A 66 28.17 -5.14 6.32
C LYS A 66 26.90 -5.19 5.47
N LEU A 67 26.20 -4.08 5.30
CA LEU A 67 24.98 -4.02 4.48
C LEU A 67 25.26 -4.31 3.01
N ILE A 68 26.25 -3.63 2.43
CA ILE A 68 26.60 -3.80 1.00
C ILE A 68 27.32 -5.12 0.72
N SER A 69 27.89 -5.78 1.73
CA SER A 69 28.50 -7.11 1.58
C SER A 69 27.48 -8.19 1.20
N ILE A 70 26.18 -7.90 1.34
CA ILE A 70 25.08 -8.74 0.89
C ILE A 70 24.57 -8.13 -0.44
N PRO A 71 25.15 -8.51 -1.60
CA PRO A 71 24.98 -7.78 -2.86
C PRO A 71 23.53 -7.66 -3.34
N VAL A 72 22.67 -8.59 -2.94
CA VAL A 72 21.27 -8.66 -3.37
C VAL A 72 20.33 -7.92 -2.40
N LEU A 73 20.71 -7.75 -1.14
CA LEU A 73 19.82 -7.22 -0.11
C LEU A 73 19.48 -5.75 -0.35
N VAL A 74 20.50 -4.90 -0.55
CA VAL A 74 20.32 -3.45 -0.70
C VAL A 74 19.45 -3.11 -1.93
N PRO A 75 19.72 -3.63 -3.14
CA PRO A 75 18.91 -3.30 -4.31
C PRO A 75 17.45 -3.78 -4.19
N ILE A 76 17.21 -4.96 -3.60
CA ILE A 76 15.84 -5.46 -3.39
C ILE A 76 15.09 -4.58 -2.41
N VAL A 77 15.73 -4.21 -1.30
CA VAL A 77 15.12 -3.35 -0.27
C VAL A 77 14.86 -1.95 -0.85
N GLU A 78 15.79 -1.39 -1.63
CA GLU A 78 15.65 -0.09 -2.29
C GLU A 78 14.45 -0.06 -3.25
N ILE A 79 14.38 -1.00 -4.20
CA ILE A 79 13.28 -1.08 -5.17
C ILE A 79 11.95 -1.41 -4.47
N GLY A 80 11.99 -2.31 -3.49
CA GLY A 80 10.82 -2.69 -2.69
C GLY A 80 10.25 -1.51 -1.91
N LEU A 81 11.09 -0.73 -1.24
CA LEU A 81 10.66 0.46 -0.50
C LEU A 81 10.15 1.56 -1.41
N LEU A 82 10.78 1.77 -2.57
CA LEU A 82 10.28 2.70 -3.57
C LEU A 82 8.87 2.31 -4.03
N ALA A 83 8.65 1.02 -4.33
CA ALA A 83 7.33 0.52 -4.70
C ALA A 83 6.31 0.69 -3.56
N LEU A 84 6.66 0.32 -2.32
CA LEU A 84 5.79 0.49 -1.16
C LEU A 84 5.44 1.97 -0.95
N PHE A 85 6.40 2.87 -1.03
CA PHE A 85 6.21 4.31 -0.86
C PHE A 85 5.26 4.89 -1.92
N ILE A 86 5.47 4.54 -3.19
CA ILE A 86 4.62 4.99 -4.30
C ILE A 86 3.20 4.44 -4.13
N ILE A 87 3.05 3.13 -3.91
CA ILE A 87 1.74 2.49 -3.78
C ILE A 87 0.99 3.05 -2.58
N HIS A 88 1.65 3.16 -1.42
CA HIS A 88 1.04 3.68 -0.20
C HIS A 88 0.54 5.10 -0.40
N SER A 89 1.41 6.00 -0.87
CA SER A 89 1.10 7.42 -1.05
C SER A 89 -0.01 7.62 -2.08
N ALA A 90 0.09 6.97 -3.25
CA ALA A 90 -0.92 7.08 -4.29
C ALA A 90 -2.28 6.56 -3.82
N LYS A 91 -2.33 5.35 -3.22
CA LYS A 91 -3.58 4.79 -2.70
C LYS A 91 -4.17 5.63 -1.58
N ALA A 92 -3.33 6.21 -0.71
CA ALA A 92 -3.80 7.03 0.41
C ALA A 92 -4.45 8.31 -0.11
N VAL A 93 -3.79 9.00 -1.04
CA VAL A 93 -4.31 10.21 -1.68
C VAL A 93 -5.59 9.92 -2.47
N LEU A 94 -5.59 8.88 -3.31
CA LEU A 94 -6.78 8.51 -4.09
C LEU A 94 -7.97 8.13 -3.19
N ASN A 95 -7.72 7.41 -2.10
CA ASN A 95 -8.75 7.05 -1.13
C ASN A 95 -9.30 8.30 -0.42
N TYR A 96 -8.43 9.22 0.00
CA TYR A 96 -8.83 10.48 0.61
C TYR A 96 -9.72 11.32 -0.33
N LEU A 97 -9.29 11.48 -1.58
CA LEU A 97 -10.05 12.22 -2.60
C LEU A 97 -11.38 11.55 -2.96
N SER A 98 -11.43 10.22 -2.99
CA SER A 98 -12.66 9.47 -3.25
C SER A 98 -13.66 9.58 -2.10
N ASN A 99 -13.17 9.60 -0.87
CA ASN A 99 -14.00 9.78 0.33
C ASN A 99 -14.51 11.22 0.47
N SER A 100 -13.77 12.22 -0.03
CA SER A 100 -14.17 13.63 0.04
C SER A 100 -15.27 14.03 -0.96
N LYS A 101 -15.57 13.18 -1.95
CA LYS A 101 -16.62 13.42 -2.96
C LYS A 101 -17.94 12.71 -2.65
N ALA A 102 -18.00 12.01 -1.52
CA ALA A 102 -19.21 11.38 -0.97
C ALA A 102 -19.74 12.25 0.18
#